data_AF-A0A0C5VG85-F1
#
_entry.id   AF-A0A0C5VG85-F1
#
_cell.length_a   1.000
_cell.length_b   1.000
_cell.length_c   1.000
_cell.angle_alpha   90.00
_cell.angle_beta   90.00
_cell.angle_gamma   90.00
#
_symmetry.space_group_name_H-M   'P 1'
#
loop_
_entity.id
_entity.type
_entity.pdbx_description
1 polymer ?
#
loop_
_entity_poly.entity_id
_entity_poly.type
_entity_poly.pdbx_seq_one_letter_code
_entity_poly.pdbx_strand_id
1 'polypeptide(L)' 'MSDSTPSFSSIKLDLCHMINALNGSRTIVGLLSESDDEPVANIAGTALIFVEALQDRLQQLYLDVEACERTQHGLG' A
#
# COMPACT_ATOMS: atom_id res chain seq x y z
N MET A 1 -20.30 13.93 -21.07
CA MET A 1 -19.24 13.50 -20.14
C MET A 1 -19.78 12.28 -19.45
N SER A 2 -19.25 11.09 -19.75
CA SER A 2 -19.63 9.85 -19.07
C SER A 2 -19.05 9.88 -17.67
N ASP A 3 -19.90 9.93 -16.65
CA ASP A 3 -19.53 9.68 -15.25
C ASP A 3 -19.08 8.22 -15.15
N SER A 4 -17.79 7.96 -15.37
CA SER A 4 -17.20 6.66 -15.08
C SER A 4 -16.79 6.64 -13.62
N THR A 5 -17.75 6.45 -12.73
CA THR A 5 -17.45 6.11 -11.34
C THR A 5 -16.59 4.83 -11.36
N PRO A 6 -15.38 4.85 -10.74
CA PRO A 6 -14.52 3.67 -10.74
C PRO A 6 -15.22 2.50 -10.05
N SER A 7 -15.16 1.32 -10.67
CA SER A 7 -15.72 0.10 -10.07
C SER A 7 -14.86 -0.37 -8.90
N PHE A 8 -15.45 -1.10 -7.96
CA PHE A 8 -14.69 -1.72 -6.86
C PHE A 8 -13.56 -2.61 -7.38
N SER A 9 -13.79 -3.36 -8.45
CA SER A 9 -12.75 -4.17 -9.10
C SER A 9 -11.56 -3.33 -9.58
N SER A 10 -11.81 -2.15 -10.17
CA SER A 10 -10.74 -1.24 -10.60
C SER A 10 -9.96 -0.71 -9.40
N ILE A 11 -10.66 -0.24 -8.36
CA ILE A 11 -10.04 0.30 -7.15
C ILE A 11 -9.18 -0.76 -6.45
N LYS A 12 -9.69 -1.98 -6.31
CA LYS A 12 -8.95 -3.10 -5.71
C LYS A 12 -7.71 -3.46 -6.53
N LEU A 13 -7.80 -3.45 -7.87
CA LEU A 13 -6.65 -3.70 -8.74
C LEU A 13 -5.56 -2.63 -8.55
N ASP A 14 -5.95 -1.36 -8.51
CA ASP A 14 -5.03 -0.25 -8.26
C ASP A 14 -4.36 -0.36 -6.88
N LEU A 15 -5.13 -0.72 -5.85
CA LEU A 15 -4.59 -0.99 -4.51
C LEU A 15 -3.59 -2.16 -4.51
N CYS A 16 -3.90 -3.27 -5.19
CA CYS A 16 -2.96 -4.38 -5.35
C CYS A 16 -1.66 -3.94 -6.03
N HIS A 17 -1.73 -3.14 -7.10
CA HIS A 17 -0.54 -2.62 -7.77
C HIS A 17 0.29 -1.72 -6.84
N MET A 18 -0.35 -0.83 -6.08
CA MET A 18 0.34 0.04 -5.13
C MET A 18 1.01 -0.76 -3.99
N ILE A 19 0.31 -1.75 -3.43
CA ILE A 19 0.87 -2.64 -2.40
C ILE A 19 2.08 -3.40 -2.94
N ASN A 20 2.00 -3.94 -4.16
CA ASN A 20 3.12 -4.65 -4.79
C ASN A 20 4.32 -3.73 -5.05
N ALA A 21 4.09 -2.50 -5.50
CA ALA A 21 5.15 -1.52 -5.68
C ALA A 21 5.83 -1.19 -4.34
N LEU A 22 5.06 -1.01 -3.27
CA LEU A 22 5.61 -0.75 -1.93
C LEU A 22 6.41 -1.92 -1.37
N ASN A 23 6.02 -3.17 -1.63
CA ASN A 23 6.84 -4.33 -1.23
C ASN A 23 8.25 -4.28 -1.83
N GLY A 24 8.37 -3.81 -3.09
CA GLY A 24 9.66 -3.56 -3.74
C GLY A 24 10.44 -2.45 -3.04
N SER A 25 9.80 -1.30 -2.78
CA SER A 25 10.41 -0.18 -2.05
C SER A 25 10.86 -0.58 -0.64
N ARG A 26 10.05 -1.34 0.10
CA ARG A 26 10.35 -1.84 1.44
C ARG A 26 11.62 -2.68 1.44
N THR A 27 11.79 -3.53 0.42
CA THR A 27 13.00 -4.36 0.27
C THR A 27 14.25 -3.50 0.08
N ILE A 28 14.20 -2.53 -0.84
CA ILE A 28 15.34 -1.64 -1.13
C ILE A 28 15.71 -0.80 0.10
N VAL A 29 14.71 -0.20 0.74
CA VAL A 29 14.92 0.66 1.91
C VAL A 29 15.40 -0.17 3.12
N GLY A 30 14.91 -1.40 3.28
CA GLY A 30 15.41 -2.35 4.28
C GLY A 30 16.90 -2.63 4.11
N LEU A 31 17.35 -2.95 2.90
CA LEU A 31 18.78 -3.15 2.61
C LEU A 31 19.61 -1.89 2.88
N LEU A 32 19.10 -0.70 2.56
CA LEU A 32 19.80 0.56 2.83
C LEU A 32 19.87 0.88 4.33
N SER A 33 18.88 0.43 5.12
CA SER A 33 18.86 0.64 6.57
C SER A 33 19.91 -0.18 7.32
N GLU A 34 20.46 -1.21 6.66
CA GLU A 34 21.56 -2.05 7.14
C GLU A 34 22.94 -1.56 6.65
N SER A 35 23.02 -0.38 6.04
CA SER A 35 24.28 0.18 5.53
C SER A 35 25.28 0.51 6.65
N ASP A 36 26.58 0.33 6.38
CA ASP A 36 27.65 0.81 7.27
C ASP A 36 27.80 2.35 7.28
N ASP A 37 27.18 3.05 6.31
CA ASP A 37 27.09 4.50 6.27
C ASP A 37 25.95 4.97 7.19
N GLU A 38 26.31 5.50 8.37
CA GLU A 38 25.35 5.90 9.41
C GLU A 38 24.28 6.91 8.91
N PRO A 39 24.64 7.99 8.18
CA PRO A 39 23.64 8.85 7.54
C PRO A 39 22.65 8.10 6.63
N VAL A 40 23.14 7.21 5.77
CA VAL A 40 22.29 6.42 4.87
C VAL A 40 21.38 5.48 5.67
N ALA A 41 21.94 4.74 6.63
CA ALA A 41 21.20 3.82 7.47
C ALA A 41 20.08 4.52 8.26
N ASN A 42 20.35 5.71 8.81
CA ASN A 42 19.37 6.47 9.58
C ASN A 42 18.21 7.00 8.71
N ILE A 43 18.52 7.55 7.53
CA ILE A 43 17.50 8.02 6.58
C ILE A 43 16.66 6.84 6.09
N ALA A 44 17.31 5.73 5.73
CA ALA A 44 16.64 4.53 5.26
C ALA A 44 15.78 3.88 6.37
N GLY A 45 16.27 3.82 7.61
CA GLY A 45 15.48 3.32 8.75
C GLY A 45 14.21 4.15 8.97
N THR A 46 14.31 5.47 8.88
CA THR A 46 13.13 6.36 8.97
C THR A 46 12.16 6.13 7.80
N ALA A 47 12.68 6.00 6.58
CA ALA A 47 11.88 5.71 5.40
C ALA A 47 11.20 4.33 5.50
N LEU A 48 11.87 3.34 6.09
CA LEU A 48 11.32 2.00 6.27
C LEU A 48 10.06 2.03 7.15
N ILE A 49 10.11 2.74 8.28
CA ILE A 49 8.96 2.93 9.18
C ILE A 49 7.78 3.53 8.40
N PHE A 50 8.04 4.54 7.56
CA PHE A 50 6.99 5.15 6.73
C PHE A 50 6.42 4.19 5.69
N VAL A 51 7.27 3.41 5.02
CA VAL A 51 6.85 2.44 4.01
C VAL A 51 5.99 1.34 4.64
N GLU A 52 6.37 0.84 5.83
CA GLU A 52 5.60 -0.16 6.56
C GLU A 52 4.23 0.37 6.98
N ALA A 53 4.18 1.59 7.55
CA ALA A 53 2.92 2.22 7.91
C ALA A 53 1.99 2.46 6.70
N LEU A 54 2.56 2.85 5.55
CA LEU A 54 1.81 3.04 4.32
C LEU A 54 1.27 1.71 3.77
N GLN A 55 2.07 0.65 3.84
CA GLN A 55 1.66 -0.69 3.43
C GLN A 55 0.45 -1.17 4.25
N ASP A 56 0.52 -1.07 5.58
CA ASP A 56 -0.59 -1.44 6.47
C ASP A 56 -1.86 -0.65 6.13
N ARG A 57 -1.71 0.66 5.87
CA ARG A 57 -2.85 1.52 5.52
C ARG A 57 -3.50 1.12 4.19
N LEU A 58 -2.72 0.78 3.18
CA LEU A 58 -3.25 0.35 1.88
C LEU A 58 -3.92 -1.03 1.97
N GLN A 59 -3.36 -1.95 2.76
CA GLN A 59 -4.00 -3.24 3.03
C GLN A 59 -5.34 -3.06 3.74
N GLN A 60 -5.40 -2.19 4.74
CA GLN A 60 -6.68 -1.87 5.41
C GLN A 60 -7.67 -1.26 4.43
N LEU A 61 -7.23 -0.32 3.58
CA LEU A 61 -8.10 0.29 2.57
C LEU A 61 -8.65 -0.73 1.57
N TYR A 62 -7.86 -1.74 1.19
CA TYR A 62 -8.33 -2.85 0.36
C TYR A 62 -9.46 -3.62 1.05
N LEU A 63 -9.29 -3.98 2.31
CA LEU A 63 -10.31 -4.68 3.10
C LEU A 63 -11.59 -3.84 3.26
N ASP A 64 -11.44 -2.54 3.47
CA ASP A 64 -12.57 -1.60 3.56
C ASP A 64 -13.34 -1.55 2.23
N VAL A 65 -12.63 -1.54 1.10
CA VAL A 65 -13.25 -1.60 -0.24
C VAL A 65 -13.99 -2.93 -0.45
N GLU A 66 -13.42 -4.06 -0.02
CA GLU A 66 -14.12 -5.35 -0.08
C GLU A 66 -15.37 -5.40 0.80
N ALA A 67 -15.34 -4.76 1.98
CA ALA A 67 -16.50 -4.67 2.87
C ALA A 67 -17.60 -3.80 2.25
N CYS A 68 -17.23 -2.68 1.64
CA CYS A 68 -18.15 -1.82 0.89
C CYS A 68 -18.81 -2.57 -0.28
N GLU A 69 -18.03 -3.32 -1.06
CA GLU A 69 -18.54 -4.13 -2.17
C GLU A 69 -19.51 -5.21 -1.71
N ARG A 70 -19.21 -5.91 -0.61
CA ARG A 70 -20.11 -6.91 -0.01
C ARG A 70 -21.43 -6.30 0.45
N THR A 71 -21.36 -5.13 1.10
CA THR A 71 -22.54 -4.41 1.58
C THR A 71 -23.42 -3.97 0.41
N GLN A 72 -22.84 -3.45 -0.68
CA GLN A 72 -23.59 -3.04 -1.86
C GLN A 72 -24.29 -4.22 -2.55
N HIS A 73 -23.70 -5.41 -2.53
CA HIS A 73 -24.28 -6.61 -3.12
C HIS A 73 -25.23 -7.38 -2.16
N GLY A 74 -25.50 -6.86 -0.96
CA GLY A 74 -26.37 -7.52 0.02
C GLY A 74 -25.81 -8.83 0.58
N LEU A 75 -24.48 -9.00 0.56
CA LEU A 75 -23.75 -10.17 1.08
C LEU A 75 -23.23 -9.93 2.52
N GLY A 76 -23.89 -9.06 3.28
CA GLY A 76 -23.49 -8.64 4.63
C GLY A 76 -24.23 -9.38 5.73
#